data_AF-Q2I6M4-F1
#
_entry.id   AF-Q2I6M4-F1
#
_cell.length_a   1.000
_cell.length_b   1.000
_cell.length_c   1.000
_cell.angle_alpha   90.00
_cell.angle_beta   90.00
_cell.angle_gamma   90.00
#
_symmetry.space_group_name_H-M   'P 1'
#
loop_
_entity.id
_entity.type
_entity.pdbx_description
1 polymer ?
#
loop_
_entity_poly.entity_id
_entity_poly.type
_entity_poly.pdbx_seq_one_letter_code
_entity_poly.pdbx_strand_id
1 'polypeptide(L)'
;MTVAETPLRLGLQRFARSVDTEAVLQETLLRVWQCAPRFEPDGRPDGLLRLGHTIARNLAISETRRARTTPVAPDALLGMGAEAGYVQPVESDPHLRAIIQSCRAELPKRPALALSARLRSTGGVTDSELASNLAMKTNTFLQNITRARKMLVECLENHGVRLNVERA
;
A
#
# COMPACT_ATOMS: atom_id res chain seq x y z
N MET A 1 2.17 -16.93 -6.70
CA MET A 1 1.57 -16.20 -7.84
C MET A 1 2.50 -15.14 -8.46
N THR A 2 3.75 -14.98 -8.01
CA THR A 2 4.65 -13.90 -8.47
C THR A 2 5.34 -14.15 -9.82
N VAL A 3 5.40 -15.40 -10.30
CA VAL A 3 6.16 -15.75 -11.53
C VAL A 3 5.51 -15.21 -12.81
N ALA A 4 4.18 -15.15 -12.88
CA ALA A 4 3.45 -14.70 -14.08
C ALA A 4 3.18 -13.19 -14.12
N GLU A 5 3.21 -12.52 -12.96
CA GLU A 5 2.85 -11.10 -12.85
C GLU A 5 3.87 -10.19 -13.55
N THR A 6 5.16 -10.34 -13.22
CA THR A 6 6.25 -9.54 -13.77
C THR A 6 6.25 -9.49 -15.31
N PRO A 7 6.22 -10.62 -16.04
CA PRO A 7 6.20 -10.58 -17.50
C PRO A 7 4.94 -9.90 -18.05
N LEU A 8 3.76 -10.13 -17.46
CA LEU A 8 2.52 -9.47 -17.89
C LEU A 8 2.58 -7.95 -17.68
N ARG A 9 3.06 -7.50 -16.52
CA ARG A 9 3.24 -6.08 -16.18
C ARG A 9 4.20 -5.39 -17.14
N LEU A 10 5.35 -6.03 -17.45
CA LEU A 10 6.30 -5.52 -18.46
C LEU A 10 5.65 -5.41 -19.85
N GLY A 11 4.81 -6.37 -20.24
CA GLY A 11 4.07 -6.33 -21.50
C GLY A 11 3.09 -5.16 -21.62
N LEU A 12 2.69 -4.56 -20.49
CA LEU A 12 1.79 -3.40 -20.43
C LEU A 12 2.51 -2.05 -20.43
N GLN A 13 3.85 -2.01 -20.34
CA GLN A 13 4.61 -0.77 -20.19
C GLN A 13 4.27 0.30 -21.25
N ARG A 14 4.05 -0.09 -22.51
CA ARG A 14 3.67 0.83 -23.59
C ARG A 14 2.29 1.47 -23.43
N PHE A 15 1.41 0.90 -22.61
CA PHE A 15 0.06 1.41 -22.35
C PHE A 15 0.00 2.24 -21.05
N ALA A 16 1.08 2.31 -20.27
CA ALA A 16 1.07 2.93 -18.94
C ALA A 16 0.67 4.41 -18.90
N ARG A 17 0.74 5.12 -20.04
CA ARG A 17 0.28 6.50 -20.15
C ARG A 17 -1.21 6.64 -20.47
N SER A 18 -1.86 5.57 -20.92
CA SER A 18 -3.22 5.63 -21.48
C SER A 18 -4.23 4.74 -20.75
N VAL A 19 -3.76 3.84 -19.87
CA VAL A 19 -4.63 2.95 -19.10
C VAL A 19 -4.10 2.82 -17.67
N ASP A 20 -4.99 2.49 -16.73
CA ASP A 20 -4.59 1.99 -15.43
C ASP A 20 -4.00 0.57 -15.60
N THR A 21 -2.69 0.46 -15.46
CA THR A 21 -1.98 -0.81 -15.66
C THR A 21 -2.30 -1.85 -14.59
N GLU A 22 -2.61 -1.41 -13.36
CA GLU A 22 -2.92 -2.32 -12.26
C GLU A 22 -4.30 -2.95 -12.48
N ALA A 23 -5.29 -2.12 -12.85
CA ALA A 23 -6.63 -2.61 -13.20
C ALA A 23 -6.60 -3.63 -14.36
N VAL A 24 -5.84 -3.32 -15.43
CA VAL A 24 -5.68 -4.22 -16.58
C VAL A 24 -4.97 -5.53 -16.20
N LEU A 25 -3.96 -5.46 -15.33
CA LEU A 25 -3.23 -6.63 -14.86
C LEU A 25 -4.12 -7.54 -14.01
N GLN A 26 -4.86 -6.98 -13.04
CA GLN A 26 -5.75 -7.73 -12.17
C GLN A 26 -6.87 -8.42 -12.95
N GLU A 27 -7.52 -7.69 -13.86
CA GLU A 27 -8.56 -8.26 -14.74
C GLU A 27 -7.98 -9.35 -15.67
N THR A 28 -6.74 -9.19 -16.15
CA THR A 28 -6.06 -10.23 -16.93
C THR A 28 -5.89 -11.51 -16.10
N LEU A 29 -5.38 -11.40 -14.87
CA LEU A 29 -5.18 -12.55 -13.98
C LEU A 29 -6.52 -13.22 -13.64
N LEU A 30 -7.58 -12.44 -13.43
CA LEU A 30 -8.92 -12.95 -13.20
C LEU A 30 -9.45 -13.76 -14.39
N ARG A 31 -9.30 -13.24 -15.62
CA ARG A 31 -9.71 -13.96 -16.84
C ARG A 31 -8.89 -15.21 -17.10
N VAL A 32 -7.58 -15.16 -16.87
CA VAL A 32 -6.73 -16.35 -16.96
C VAL A 32 -7.20 -17.41 -15.96
N TRP A 33 -7.51 -17.02 -14.72
CA TRP A 33 -8.03 -17.94 -13.71
C TRP A 33 -9.37 -18.56 -14.13
N GLN A 34 -10.30 -17.78 -14.69
CA GLN A 34 -11.58 -18.28 -15.20
C GLN A 34 -11.44 -19.21 -16.41
N CYS A 35 -10.46 -18.96 -17.29
CA CYS A 35 -10.21 -19.79 -18.47
C CYS A 35 -9.37 -21.03 -18.18
N ALA A 36 -8.57 -21.05 -17.11
CA ALA A 36 -7.62 -22.12 -16.81
C ALA A 36 -8.25 -23.54 -16.81
N PRO A 37 -9.47 -23.78 -16.27
CA PRO A 37 -10.08 -25.11 -16.30
C PRO A 37 -10.43 -25.63 -17.70
N ARG A 38 -10.52 -24.75 -18.70
CA ARG A 38 -10.88 -25.07 -20.09
C ARG A 38 -9.71 -24.90 -21.05
N PHE A 39 -8.51 -24.64 -20.52
CA PHE A 39 -7.34 -24.39 -21.34
C PHE A 39 -6.79 -25.70 -21.90
N GLU A 40 -6.73 -25.80 -23.22
CA GLU A 40 -6.09 -26.91 -23.93
C GLU A 40 -4.65 -26.54 -24.29
N PRO A 41 -3.63 -27.24 -23.75
CA PRO A 41 -2.24 -26.96 -24.07
C PRO A 41 -1.91 -27.25 -25.54
N ASP A 42 -1.26 -26.31 -26.22
CA ASP A 42 -0.81 -26.44 -27.63
C ASP A 42 0.56 -27.14 -27.76
N GLY A 43 1.04 -27.79 -26.70
CA GLY A 43 2.35 -28.45 -26.63
C GLY A 43 3.54 -27.52 -26.48
N ARG A 44 3.34 -26.20 -26.45
CA ARG A 44 4.41 -25.20 -26.25
C ARG A 44 4.52 -24.78 -24.78
N PRO A 45 5.70 -24.30 -24.34
CA PRO A 45 5.87 -23.84 -22.96
C PRO A 45 4.99 -22.62 -22.65
N ASP A 46 4.65 -22.47 -21.37
CA ASP A 46 3.97 -21.31 -20.80
C ASP A 46 2.66 -20.91 -21.50
N GLY A 47 1.87 -21.90 -21.93
CA GLY A 47 0.62 -21.68 -22.68
C GLY A 47 -0.36 -20.69 -22.01
N LEU A 48 -0.58 -20.81 -20.69
CA LEU A 48 -1.43 -19.89 -19.93
C LEU A 48 -0.84 -18.47 -19.82
N LEU A 49 0.48 -18.33 -19.74
CA LEU A 49 1.13 -17.01 -19.73
C LEU A 49 1.01 -16.34 -21.11
N ARG A 50 1.19 -17.10 -22.19
CA ARG A 50 0.97 -16.63 -23.57
C ARG A 50 -0.48 -16.20 -23.80
N LEU A 51 -1.44 -16.96 -23.28
CA LEU A 51 -2.85 -16.56 -23.25
C LEU A 51 -3.03 -15.26 -22.46
N GLY A 52 -2.42 -15.16 -21.27
CA GLY A 52 -2.42 -13.94 -20.46
C GLY A 52 -1.89 -12.72 -21.20
N HIS A 53 -0.81 -12.83 -21.96
CA HIS A 53 -0.29 -11.73 -22.79
C HIS A 53 -1.26 -11.30 -23.90
N THR A 54 -2.02 -12.25 -24.46
CA THR A 54 -3.06 -11.95 -25.45
C THR A 54 -4.22 -11.20 -24.79
N ILE A 55 -4.69 -11.69 -23.64
CA ILE A 55 -5.75 -11.06 -22.85
C ILE A 55 -5.35 -9.63 -22.43
N ALA A 56 -4.18 -9.46 -21.82
CA ALA A 56 -3.67 -8.17 -21.36
C ALA A 56 -3.59 -7.14 -22.49
N ARG A 57 -3.06 -7.55 -23.66
CA ARG A 57 -2.97 -6.67 -24.83
C ARG A 57 -4.36 -6.25 -25.31
N ASN A 58 -5.29 -7.18 -25.43
CA ASN A 58 -6.64 -6.89 -25.92
C ASN A 58 -7.39 -5.98 -24.96
N LEU A 59 -7.27 -6.24 -23.65
CA LEU A 59 -7.87 -5.41 -22.62
C LEU A 59 -7.30 -3.99 -22.64
N ALA A 60 -5.97 -3.83 -22.71
CA ALA A 60 -5.32 -2.52 -22.79
C ALA A 60 -5.73 -1.74 -24.06
N ILE A 61 -5.87 -2.42 -25.20
CA ILE A 61 -6.37 -1.80 -26.44
C ILE A 61 -7.82 -1.33 -26.27
N SER A 62 -8.68 -2.16 -25.70
CA SER A 62 -10.08 -1.80 -25.43
C SER A 62 -10.20 -0.62 -24.48
N GLU A 63 -9.44 -0.61 -23.38
CA GLU A 63 -9.42 0.51 -22.44
C GLU A 63 -8.84 1.79 -23.05
N THR A 64 -7.79 1.68 -23.87
CA THR A 64 -7.25 2.85 -24.59
C THR A 64 -8.29 3.45 -25.56
N ARG A 65 -9.08 2.60 -26.23
CA ARG A 65 -10.19 3.06 -27.09
C ARG A 65 -11.29 3.71 -26.26
N ARG A 66 -11.65 3.11 -25.13
CA ARG A 66 -12.67 3.63 -24.22
C ARG A 66 -12.26 4.99 -23.63
N ALA A 67 -11.02 5.12 -23.19
CA ALA A 67 -10.46 6.36 -22.68
C ALA A 67 -10.46 7.47 -23.74
N ARG A 68 -10.17 7.14 -25.02
CA ARG A 68 -10.28 8.10 -26.14
C ARG A 68 -11.72 8.55 -26.40
N THR A 69 -12.71 7.69 -26.17
CA THR A 69 -14.13 8.02 -26.37
C THR A 69 -14.78 8.73 -25.18
N THR A 70 -14.08 8.83 -24.05
CA THR A 70 -14.52 9.58 -22.87
C THR A 70 -13.72 10.88 -22.78
N PRO A 71 -14.07 11.93 -23.54
CA PRO A 71 -13.42 13.22 -23.39
C PRO A 71 -13.76 13.78 -22.01
N VAL A 72 -12.77 13.81 -21.11
CA VAL A 72 -12.85 14.61 -19.89
C VAL A 72 -12.33 15.99 -20.24
N ALA A 73 -13.23 16.98 -20.31
CA ALA A 73 -12.82 18.36 -20.49
C ALA A 73 -11.92 18.77 -19.32
N PRO A 74 -10.81 19.51 -19.54
CA PRO A 74 -9.93 19.98 -18.47
C PRO A 74 -10.70 20.72 -17.37
N ASP A 75 -11.74 21.45 -17.75
CA ASP A 75 -12.60 22.23 -16.87
C ASP A 75 -13.49 21.33 -15.98
N ALA A 76 -13.91 20.18 -16.51
CA ALA A 76 -14.63 19.17 -15.73
C ALA A 76 -13.72 18.53 -14.66
N LEU A 77 -12.43 18.33 -14.98
CA LEU A 77 -11.44 17.82 -14.03
C LEU A 77 -11.20 18.80 -12.87
N LEU A 78 -11.16 20.10 -13.17
CA LEU A 78 -11.02 21.18 -12.19
C LEU A 78 -12.28 21.33 -11.30
N GLY A 79 -13.47 21.15 -11.87
CA GLY A 79 -14.74 21.18 -11.12
C GLY A 79 -14.92 19.98 -10.16
N MET A 80 -14.43 18.79 -10.54
CA MET A 80 -14.52 17.59 -9.69
C MET A 80 -13.72 17.71 -8.38
N GLY A 81 -12.62 18.48 -8.36
CA GLY A 81 -11.86 18.75 -7.14
C GLY A 81 -12.54 19.73 -6.18
N ALA A 82 -13.46 20.57 -6.68
CA ALA A 82 -14.22 21.51 -5.87
C ALA A 82 -15.46 20.84 -5.22
N GLU A 83 -16.06 19.87 -5.89
CA GLU A 83 -17.20 19.06 -5.41
C GLU A 83 -16.78 17.87 -4.53
N ALA A 84 -15.55 17.36 -4.69
CA ALA A 84 -14.92 16.47 -3.74
C ALA A 84 -14.63 17.27 -2.47
N GLY A 85 -15.68 17.47 -1.64
CA GLY A 85 -15.65 18.33 -0.47
C GLY A 85 -14.33 18.19 0.26
N TYR A 86 -13.62 19.31 0.44
CA TYR A 86 -12.46 19.36 1.30
C TYR A 86 -12.86 18.69 2.61
N VAL A 87 -12.32 17.49 2.86
CA VAL A 87 -12.35 16.92 4.20
C VAL A 87 -11.56 17.91 5.02
N GLN A 88 -12.28 18.81 5.70
CA GLN A 88 -11.68 19.67 6.71
C GLN A 88 -10.88 18.73 7.58
N PRO A 89 -9.55 18.92 7.69
CA PRO A 89 -8.75 18.09 8.56
C PRO A 89 -9.44 18.14 9.92
N VAL A 90 -9.95 17.00 10.38
CA VAL A 90 -10.54 16.93 11.72
C VAL A 90 -9.41 17.38 12.64
N GLU A 91 -9.58 18.56 13.24
CA GLU A 91 -8.60 19.08 14.19
C GLU A 91 -8.42 18.00 15.25
N SER A 92 -7.23 17.39 15.29
CA SER A 92 -7.03 16.27 16.20
C SER A 92 -7.19 16.80 17.62
N ASP A 93 -8.02 16.11 18.40
CA ASP A 93 -8.35 16.43 19.79
C ASP A 93 -7.07 16.86 20.56
N PRO A 94 -6.99 18.14 20.99
CA PRO A 94 -5.84 18.65 21.72
C PRO A 94 -5.53 17.85 22.99
N HIS A 95 -6.56 17.31 23.64
CA HIS A 95 -6.42 16.52 24.86
C HIS A 95 -5.78 15.16 24.56
N LEU A 96 -6.29 14.45 23.55
CA LEU A 96 -5.70 13.19 23.08
C LEU A 96 -4.24 13.39 22.65
N ARG A 97 -3.93 14.50 21.96
CA ARG A 97 -2.56 14.83 21.56
C ARG A 97 -1.64 15.00 22.76
N ALA A 98 -2.09 15.69 23.81
CA ALA A 98 -1.32 15.88 25.04
C ALA A 98 -1.06 14.53 25.76
N ILE A 99 -2.08 13.68 25.86
CA ILE A 99 -1.94 12.34 26.47
C ILE A 99 -0.91 11.49 25.70
N ILE A 100 -1.01 11.44 24.37
CA ILE A 100 -0.03 10.69 23.54
C ILE A 100 1.39 11.20 23.76
N GLN A 101 1.57 12.52 23.88
CA GLN A 101 2.88 13.12 24.16
C GLN A 101 3.41 12.72 25.54
N SER A 102 2.56 12.73 26.58
CA SER A 102 2.91 12.26 27.93
C SER A 102 3.35 10.80 27.91
N CYS A 103 2.53 9.92 27.33
CA CYS A 103 2.85 8.48 27.24
C CYS A 103 4.13 8.21 26.46
N ARG A 104 4.46 9.03 25.45
CA ARG A 104 5.73 8.92 24.72
C ARG A 104 6.93 9.39 25.55
N ALA A 105 6.76 10.37 26.42
CA ALA A 105 7.82 10.87 27.30
C ALA A 105 8.18 9.88 28.41
N GLU A 106 7.23 9.04 28.82
CA GLU A 106 7.44 7.97 29.81
C GLU A 106 8.19 6.74 29.25
N LEU A 107 8.35 6.64 27.93
CA LEU A 107 9.04 5.50 27.31
C LEU A 107 10.52 5.46 27.68
N PRO A 108 11.08 4.26 27.96
CA PRO A 108 12.52 4.11 28.17
C PRO A 108 13.32 4.52 26.94
N LYS A 109 14.54 5.05 27.15
CA LYS A 109 15.39 5.68 26.12
C LYS A 109 15.48 4.87 24.81
N ARG A 110 15.76 3.56 24.88
CA ARG A 110 15.95 2.73 23.67
C ARG A 110 14.63 2.45 22.92
N PRO A 111 13.54 1.99 23.56
CA PRO A 111 12.20 1.95 22.97
C PRO A 111 11.74 3.28 22.36
N ALA A 112 11.93 4.40 23.06
CA ALA A 112 11.56 5.73 22.59
C ALA A 112 12.33 6.13 21.31
N LEU A 113 13.65 5.89 21.29
CA LEU A 113 14.49 6.15 20.11
C LEU A 113 14.03 5.33 18.90
N ALA A 114 13.81 4.02 19.07
CA ALA A 114 13.36 3.14 17.99
C ALA A 114 12.00 3.60 17.42
N LEU A 115 11.03 3.86 18.29
CA LEU A 115 9.71 4.34 17.89
C LEU A 115 9.79 5.70 17.17
N SER A 116 10.60 6.63 17.68
CA SER A 116 10.78 7.95 17.07
C SER A 116 11.40 7.89 15.67
N ALA A 117 12.33 6.95 15.44
CA ALA A 117 12.98 6.78 14.15
C ALA A 117 11.97 6.22 13.12
N ARG A 118 11.15 5.24 13.53
CA ARG A 118 10.11 4.65 12.68
C ARG A 118 9.00 5.65 12.33
N LEU A 119 8.57 6.49 13.28
CA LEU A 119 7.56 7.51 13.01
C LEU A 119 8.08 8.62 12.09
N ARG A 120 9.35 9.03 12.25
CA ARG A 120 9.96 10.06 11.40
C ARG A 120 10.25 9.59 9.97
N SER A 121 10.50 8.30 9.77
CA SER A 121 10.77 7.77 8.42
C SER A 121 9.55 7.68 7.53
N THR A 122 8.34 7.83 8.09
CA THR A 122 7.06 7.73 7.37
C THR A 122 6.94 6.49 6.47
N GLY A 123 7.66 5.41 6.78
CA GLY A 123 7.70 4.17 6.00
C GLY A 123 8.66 4.16 4.79
N GLY A 124 9.42 5.22 4.53
CA GLY A 124 10.34 5.31 3.39
C GLY A 124 11.71 4.65 3.59
N VAL A 125 12.01 4.15 4.79
CA VAL A 125 13.29 3.53 5.15
C VAL A 125 13.02 2.18 5.80
N THR A 126 13.81 1.16 5.47
CA THR A 126 13.62 -0.20 5.99
C THR A 126 13.98 -0.30 7.48
N ASP A 127 13.37 -1.25 8.20
CA ASP A 127 13.68 -1.48 9.62
C ASP A 127 15.16 -1.85 9.86
N SER A 128 15.82 -2.47 8.87
CA SER A 128 17.25 -2.80 8.93
C SER A 128 18.14 -1.56 8.85
N GLU A 129 17.81 -0.61 7.96
CA GLU A 129 18.53 0.65 7.84
C GLU A 129 18.30 1.54 9.07
N LEU A 130 17.07 1.62 9.58
CA LEU A 130 16.76 2.33 10.82
C LEU A 130 17.52 1.74 12.02
N ALA A 131 17.61 0.42 12.12
CA ALA A 131 18.38 -0.25 13.16
C ALA A 131 19.88 0.06 13.05
N SER A 132 20.44 0.02 11.83
CA SER A 132 21.84 0.36 11.56
C SER A 132 22.17 1.79 11.96
N ASN A 133 21.32 2.75 11.60
CA ASN A 133 21.48 4.17 11.96
C ASN A 133 21.45 4.41 13.48
N LEU A 134 20.81 3.52 14.24
CA LEU A 134 20.77 3.56 15.70
C LEU A 134 21.80 2.64 16.36
N ALA A 135 22.76 2.12 15.60
CA ALA A 135 23.81 1.19 16.06
C ALA A 135 23.26 -0.02 16.82
N MET A 136 22.17 -0.61 16.34
CA MET A 136 21.57 -1.82 16.91
C MET A 136 21.23 -2.87 15.83
N LYS A 137 21.10 -4.13 16.26
CA LYS A 137 20.65 -5.21 15.37
C LYS A 137 19.16 -5.04 15.04
N THR A 138 18.75 -5.44 13.84
CA THR A 138 17.35 -5.35 13.37
C THR A 138 16.37 -6.03 14.32
N ASN A 139 16.71 -7.21 14.86
CA ASN A 139 15.87 -7.89 15.85
C ASN A 139 15.71 -7.06 17.14
N THR A 140 16.79 -6.43 17.63
CA THR A 140 16.74 -5.55 18.81
C THR A 140 15.89 -4.32 18.56
N PHE A 141 15.95 -3.75 17.35
CA PHE A 141 15.08 -2.64 16.95
C PHE A 141 13.60 -3.05 17.00
N LEU A 142 13.24 -4.17 16.36
CA LEU A 142 11.87 -4.67 16.36
C LEU A 142 11.36 -4.98 17.78
N GLN A 143 12.19 -5.59 18.63
CA GLN A 143 11.84 -5.82 20.04
C GLN A 143 11.58 -4.52 20.80
N ASN A 144 12.39 -3.48 20.56
CA ASN A 144 12.19 -2.16 21.16
C ASN A 144 10.88 -1.52 20.67
N ILE A 145 10.49 -1.69 19.40
CA ILE A 145 9.19 -1.24 18.87
C ILE A 145 8.04 -1.97 19.55
N THR A 146 8.10 -3.30 19.65
CA THR A 146 7.05 -4.08 20.31
C THR A 146 6.90 -3.69 21.78
N ARG A 147 8.01 -3.47 22.50
CA ARG A 147 7.97 -2.99 23.89
C ARG A 147 7.37 -1.58 23.97
N ALA A 148 7.81 -0.65 23.12
CA ALA A 148 7.26 0.71 23.08
C ALA A 148 5.74 0.70 22.86
N ARG A 149 5.25 -0.13 21.92
CA ARG A 149 3.82 -0.26 21.64
C ARG A 149 3.03 -0.79 22.84
N LYS A 150 3.51 -1.83 23.52
CA LYS A 150 2.85 -2.35 24.73
C LYS A 150 2.73 -1.29 25.83
N MET A 151 3.83 -0.59 26.11
CA MET A 151 3.85 0.47 27.12
C MET A 151 2.93 1.65 26.74
N LEU A 152 2.87 2.02 25.46
CA LEU A 152 1.95 3.06 25.00
C LEU A 152 0.49 2.64 25.14
N VAL A 153 0.15 1.38 24.82
CA VAL A 153 -1.20 0.87 25.01
C VAL A 153 -1.59 0.93 26.49
N GLU A 154 -0.74 0.42 27.38
CA GLU A 154 -0.97 0.45 28.82
C GLU A 154 -1.13 1.89 29.34
N CYS A 155 -0.26 2.82 28.92
CA CYS A 155 -0.35 4.22 29.32
C CYS A 155 -1.64 4.89 28.81
N LEU A 156 -2.03 4.64 27.56
CA LEU A 156 -3.24 5.22 26.98
C LEU A 156 -4.51 4.66 27.64
N GLU A 157 -4.54 3.36 27.94
CA GLU A 157 -5.63 2.72 28.70
C GLU A 157 -5.76 3.30 30.11
N ASN A 158 -4.64 3.57 30.80
CA ASN A 158 -4.64 4.22 32.11
C ASN A 158 -5.20 5.65 32.08
N HIS A 159 -5.05 6.35 30.96
CA HIS A 159 -5.66 7.67 30.73
C HIS A 159 -7.11 7.59 30.22
N GLY A 160 -7.72 6.41 30.21
CA GLY A 160 -9.12 6.21 29.81
C GLY A 160 -9.35 6.15 28.30
N VAL A 161 -8.29 6.11 27.49
CA VAL A 161 -8.39 5.98 26.03
C VAL A 161 -8.67 4.51 25.68
N ARG A 162 -9.86 4.23 25.15
CA ARG A 162 -10.22 2.88 24.69
C ARG A 162 -9.61 2.61 23.33
N LEU A 163 -8.66 1.67 23.29
CA LEU A 163 -8.03 1.25 22.05
C LEU A 163 -8.63 -0.09 21.60
N ASN A 164 -9.21 -0.15 20.39
CA ASN A 164 -9.56 -1.40 19.75
C ASN A 164 -8.31 -2.01 19.10
N VAL A 165 -7.37 -2.49 19.92
CA VAL A 165 -6.13 -3.10 19.40
C VAL A 165 -6.35 -4.60 19.21
N GLU A 166 -6.41 -5.06 17.96
CA GLU A 166 -6.22 -6.48 17.66
C GLU A 166 -4.79 -6.86 18.08
N ARG A 167 -4.70 -7.71 19.10
CA ARG A 167 -3.42 -8.22 19.63
C ARG A 167 -2.89 -9.29 18.66
N ALA A 168 -2.03 -8.90 17.73
CA ALA A 168 -1.16 -9.79 16.96
C ALA A 168 0.04 -10.25 17.79
#